data_AF-A0A0U3MA68-F1
#
_entry.id   AF-A0A0U3MA68-F1
#
_cell.length_a   1.000
_cell.length_b   1.000
_cell.length_c   1.000
_cell.angle_alpha   90.00
_cell.angle_beta   90.00
_cell.angle_gamma   90.00
#
_symmetry.space_group_name_H-M   'P 1'
#
loop_
_entity.id
_entity.type
_entity.pdbx_description
1 polymer ?
#
loop_
_entity_poly.entity_id
_entity_poly.type
_entity_poly.pdbx_seq_one_letter_code
_entity_poly.pdbx_strand_id
1 'polypeptide(L)'
;MALTPAVVIALSAGTPIASGWNAAGYYPNNSTGQHAGIFSGALVENGQAIGFKIIEQYNGIDKISERTVYFDPVAHGKRDTYFYNGENYATIQW
;
A
#
# COMPACT_ATOMS: atom_id res chain seq x y z
N MET A 1 6.74 3.97 8.69
CA MET A 1 5.56 4.65 9.28
C MET A 1 4.29 4.09 8.66
N ALA A 2 3.29 3.68 9.45
CA ALA A 2 2.04 3.12 8.91
C ALA A 2 1.30 4.11 7.99
N LEU A 3 0.75 3.61 6.88
CA LEU A 3 0.02 4.41 5.89
C LEU A 3 -1.43 4.62 6.30
N THR A 4 -1.68 5.48 7.29
CA THR A 4 -3.05 5.89 7.64
C THR A 4 -3.64 6.84 6.59
N PRO A 5 -4.97 7.08 6.57
CA PRO A 5 -5.60 8.08 5.69
C PRO A 5 -4.94 9.46 5.76
N ALA A 6 -4.58 9.93 6.96
CA ALA A 6 -3.90 11.22 7.13
C ALA A 6 -2.47 11.20 6.57
N VAL A 7 -1.75 10.08 6.75
CA VAL A 7 -0.38 9.93 6.26
C VAL A 7 -0.34 9.93 4.74
N VAL A 8 -1.21 9.16 4.08
CA VAL A 8 -1.18 9.06 2.60
C VAL A 8 -1.52 10.38 1.92
N ILE A 9 -2.34 11.24 2.53
CA ILE A 9 -2.63 12.58 2.00
C ILE A 9 -1.37 13.46 1.99
N ALA A 10 -0.52 13.35 3.00
CA ALA A 10 0.70 14.14 3.13
C ALA A 10 1.93 13.49 2.49
N LEU A 11 1.82 12.22 2.07
CA LEU A 11 2.95 11.45 1.57
C LEU A 11 3.33 11.89 0.15
N SER A 12 4.64 12.03 -0.10
CA SER A 12 5.14 12.37 -1.43
C SER A 12 5.10 11.17 -2.36
N ALA A 13 4.65 11.38 -3.61
CA ALA A 13 4.83 10.41 -4.68
C ALA A 13 6.33 10.06 -4.83
N GLY A 14 6.63 8.78 -5.09
CA GLY A 14 8.00 8.27 -5.10
C GLY A 14 8.42 7.62 -3.77
N THR A 15 7.64 7.75 -2.70
CA THR A 15 7.98 7.15 -1.41
C THR A 15 7.93 5.62 -1.47
N PRO A 16 9.01 4.90 -1.07
CA PRO A 16 8.98 3.45 -0.95
C PRO A 16 8.06 2.98 0.16
N ILE A 17 7.17 2.04 -0.14
CA ILE A 17 6.17 1.49 0.78
C ILE A 17 6.13 -0.04 0.68
N ALA A 18 5.72 -0.69 1.76
CA ALA A 18 5.68 -2.15 1.84
C ALA A 18 4.54 -2.61 2.78
N SER A 19 3.86 -3.69 2.39
CA SER A 19 2.90 -4.38 3.27
C SER A 19 3.61 -5.24 4.30
N GLY A 20 3.06 -5.27 5.51
CA GLY A 20 3.61 -5.94 6.67
C GLY A 20 4.91 -5.33 7.21
N TRP A 21 5.37 -4.20 6.66
CA TRP A 21 6.56 -3.48 7.15
C TRP A 21 6.28 -2.88 8.52
N ASN A 22 6.99 -3.34 9.54
CA ASN A 22 6.75 -2.91 10.92
C ASN A 22 7.69 -1.77 11.36
N ALA A 23 7.43 -1.21 12.54
CA ALA A 23 8.23 -0.13 13.12
C ALA A 23 9.67 -0.53 13.47
N ALA A 24 9.98 -1.83 13.52
CA ALA A 24 11.33 -2.35 13.73
C ALA A 24 12.11 -2.53 12.41
N GLY A 25 11.54 -2.12 11.27
CA GLY A 25 12.17 -2.24 9.96
C GLY A 25 12.16 -3.66 9.37
N TYR A 26 11.28 -4.53 9.89
CA TYR A 26 11.17 -5.90 9.40
C TYR A 26 10.09 -6.03 8.34
N TYR A 27 10.46 -6.60 7.20
CA TYR A 27 9.55 -7.08 6.17
C TYR A 27 9.28 -8.57 6.41
N PRO A 28 8.01 -9.03 6.42
CA PRO A 28 7.66 -10.37 6.87
C PRO A 28 7.93 -11.42 5.80
N ASN A 29 9.20 -11.61 5.43
CA ASN A 29 9.65 -12.53 4.39
C ASN A 29 8.99 -13.91 4.51
N ASN A 30 8.44 -14.39 3.39
CA ASN A 30 7.69 -15.64 3.24
C ASN A 30 6.23 -15.60 3.72
N SER A 31 5.65 -14.42 3.92
CA SER A 31 4.22 -14.24 4.15
C SER A 31 3.46 -14.02 2.85
N THR A 32 2.39 -14.79 2.62
CA THR A 32 1.51 -14.61 1.45
C THR A 32 0.91 -13.21 1.44
N GLY A 33 1.02 -12.50 0.31
CA GLY A 33 0.49 -11.15 0.13
C GLY A 33 1.42 -10.02 0.61
N GLN A 34 2.61 -10.34 1.11
CA GLN A 34 3.67 -9.35 1.28
C GLN A 34 3.96 -8.71 -0.09
N HIS A 35 4.03 -7.39 -0.14
CA HIS A 35 4.38 -6.68 -1.35
C HIS A 35 5.05 -5.33 -1.04
N ALA A 36 5.91 -4.88 -1.95
CA ALA A 36 6.59 -3.59 -1.83
C ALA A 36 6.60 -2.90 -3.18
N GLY A 37 6.55 -1.57 -3.15
CA GLY A 37 6.49 -0.75 -4.35
C GLY A 37 6.63 0.72 -4.03
N ILE A 38 6.27 1.56 -4.99
CA ILE A 38 6.41 3.01 -4.91
C ILE A 38 5.03 3.65 -4.78
N PHE A 39 4.83 4.44 -3.74
CA PHE A 39 3.60 5.24 -3.59
C PHE A 39 3.49 6.26 -4.73
N SER A 40 2.37 6.26 -5.47
CA SER A 40 2.11 7.25 -6.54
C SER A 40 1.08 8.32 -6.18
N GLY A 41 0.28 8.12 -5.13
CA GLY A 41 -0.64 9.13 -4.64
C GLY A 41 -1.76 8.57 -3.76
N ALA A 42 -2.42 9.46 -3.01
CA ALA A 42 -3.62 9.13 -2.27
C ALA A 42 -4.82 8.94 -3.21
N LEU A 43 -5.73 8.04 -2.85
CA LEU A 43 -7.05 7.95 -3.46
C LEU A 43 -8.06 8.62 -2.52
N VAL A 44 -8.66 9.72 -2.98
CA VAL A 44 -9.56 10.55 -2.17
C VAL A 44 -10.95 10.56 -2.78
N GLU A 45 -11.96 10.26 -1.96
CA GLU A 45 -13.38 10.37 -2.30
C GLU A 45 -14.09 11.19 -1.22
N ASN A 46 -14.92 12.16 -1.62
CA ASN A 46 -15.65 13.03 -0.68
C ASN A 46 -14.77 13.70 0.40
N GLY A 47 -13.52 14.04 0.05
CA GLY A 47 -12.57 14.67 0.95
C GLY A 47 -11.90 13.71 1.95
N GLN A 48 -12.16 12.40 1.87
CA GLN A 48 -11.53 11.38 2.70
C GLN A 48 -10.62 10.49 1.87
N ALA A 49 -9.43 10.20 2.36
CA ALA A 49 -8.57 9.20 1.74
C ALA A 49 -9.14 7.81 2.01
N ILE A 50 -9.61 7.15 0.95
CA ILE A 50 -10.15 5.78 1.00
C ILE A 50 -9.09 4.73 0.66
N GLY A 51 -7.90 5.19 0.28
CA GLY A 51 -6.78 4.32 -0.08
C GLY A 51 -5.62 5.10 -0.69
N PHE A 52 -4.80 4.38 -1.44
CA PHE A 52 -3.67 4.94 -2.18
C PHE A 52 -3.37 4.12 -3.42
N LYS A 53 -2.47 4.65 -4.24
CA LYS A 53 -1.94 3.99 -5.42
C LYS A 53 -0.49 3.60 -5.24
N ILE A 54 -0.16 2.42 -5.73
CA ILE A 54 1.19 1.84 -5.70
C ILE A 54 1.62 1.45 -7.11
N ILE A 55 2.85 1.82 -7.47
CA ILE A 55 3.55 1.36 -8.67
C ILE A 55 4.37 0.14 -8.29
N GLU A 56 4.14 -0.95 -9.00
CA GLU A 56 4.66 -2.26 -8.63
C GLU A 56 4.93 -3.17 -9.83
N GLN A 57 5.77 -4.18 -9.57
CA GLN A 57 5.97 -5.35 -10.40
C GLN A 57 6.14 -6.58 -9.49
N TYR A 58 5.49 -7.70 -9.82
CA TYR A 58 5.64 -8.97 -9.12
C TYR A 58 5.41 -10.16 -10.05
N ASN A 59 5.73 -11.36 -9.57
CA ASN A 59 5.52 -12.59 -10.32
C ASN A 59 4.03 -12.77 -10.67
N GLY A 60 3.68 -12.73 -11.95
CA GLY A 60 2.30 -12.78 -12.44
C GLY A 60 1.84 -11.50 -13.16
N ILE A 61 2.64 -10.43 -13.13
CA ILE A 61 2.48 -9.27 -14.01
C ILE A 61 3.75 -9.08 -14.85
N ASP A 62 3.57 -8.86 -16.15
CA ASP A 62 4.65 -8.82 -17.14
C ASP A 62 5.27 -7.43 -17.33
N LYS A 63 4.69 -6.42 -16.68
CA LYS A 63 5.15 -5.03 -16.73
C LYS A 63 4.87 -4.31 -15.42
N ILE A 64 5.61 -3.21 -15.22
CA ILE A 64 5.32 -2.26 -14.15
C ILE A 64 3.91 -1.70 -14.36
N SER A 65 3.11 -1.69 -13.29
CA SER A 65 1.73 -1.22 -13.33
C SER A 65 1.36 -0.45 -12.08
N GLU A 66 0.30 0.35 -12.16
CA GLU A 66 -0.30 1.03 -11.02
C GLU A 66 -1.49 0.23 -10.51
N ARG A 67 -1.59 0.08 -9.18
CA ARG A 67 -2.71 -0.56 -8.52
C ARG A 67 -3.24 0.30 -7.39
N THR A 68 -4.55 0.24 -7.18
CA THR A 68 -5.20 0.82 -6.00
C THR A 68 -5.19 -0.16 -4.82
N VAL A 69 -4.85 0.36 -3.66
CA VAL A 69 -4.95 -0.29 -2.34
C VAL A 69 -5.97 0.49 -1.52
N TYR A 70 -6.91 -0.20 -0.88
CA TYR A 70 -8.01 0.43 -0.14
C TYR A 70 -7.83 0.25 1.37
N PHE A 71 -8.32 1.20 2.18
CA PHE A 71 -8.41 1.01 3.63
C PHE A 71 -9.57 0.10 4.03
N ASP A 72 -10.65 0.07 3.24
CA ASP A 72 -11.71 -0.92 3.34
C ASP A 72 -11.80 -1.72 2.02
N PRO A 73 -10.96 -2.76 1.83
CA PRO A 73 -10.98 -3.52 0.58
C PRO A 73 -12.32 -4.21 0.32
N VAL A 74 -13.06 -4.62 1.36
CA VAL A 74 -14.31 -5.37 1.20
C VAL A 74 -15.41 -4.47 0.66
N ALA A 75 -15.53 -3.23 1.14
CA ALA A 75 -16.45 -2.24 0.60
C ALA A 75 -16.21 -1.95 -0.90
N HIS A 76 -14.97 -2.16 -1.39
CA HIS A 76 -14.58 -1.97 -2.78
C HIS A 76 -14.47 -3.30 -3.58
N GLY A 77 -15.07 -4.38 -3.09
CA GLY A 77 -15.14 -5.67 -3.80
C GLY A 77 -13.80 -6.40 -3.93
N LYS A 78 -12.86 -6.13 -3.02
CA LYS A 78 -11.56 -6.80 -2.91
C LYS A 78 -11.53 -7.72 -1.70
N ARG A 79 -10.56 -8.64 -1.68
CA ARG A 79 -10.31 -9.51 -0.52
C ARG A 79 -9.55 -8.74 0.55
N ASP A 80 -9.85 -8.97 1.82
CA ASP A 80 -9.07 -8.43 2.92
C ASP A 80 -7.77 -9.24 3.10
N THR A 81 -6.69 -8.77 2.49
CA THR A 81 -5.36 -9.39 2.53
C THR A 81 -4.29 -8.31 2.57
N TYR A 82 -3.05 -8.67 2.95
CA TYR A 82 -1.90 -7.76 2.88
C TYR A 82 -1.70 -7.10 1.51
N PHE A 83 -2.18 -7.72 0.44
CA PHE A 83 -2.07 -7.15 -0.89
C PHE A 83 -3.03 -5.98 -1.08
N TYR A 84 -4.29 -6.11 -0.63
CA TYR A 84 -5.36 -5.13 -0.91
C TYR A 84 -5.68 -4.19 0.26
N ASN A 85 -5.33 -4.55 1.48
CA ASN A 85 -5.63 -3.77 2.68
C ASN A 85 -4.48 -2.80 2.98
N GLY A 86 -4.76 -1.51 2.82
CA GLY A 86 -3.83 -0.40 2.98
C GLY A 86 -3.38 -0.18 4.43
N GLU A 87 -4.16 -0.62 5.42
CA GLU A 87 -3.80 -0.50 6.84
C GLU A 87 -2.57 -1.36 7.19
N ASN A 88 -2.28 -2.36 6.36
CA ASN A 88 -1.11 -3.21 6.51
C ASN A 88 0.16 -2.64 5.86
N TYR A 89 0.09 -1.48 5.20
CA TYR A 89 1.25 -0.87 4.58
C TYR A 89 1.93 0.15 5.48
N ALA A 90 3.24 0.27 5.31
CA ALA A 90 4.04 1.33 5.91
C ALA A 90 5.09 1.84 4.93
N THR A 91 5.56 3.07 5.17
CA THR A 91 6.78 3.58 4.54
C THR A 91 7.99 2.77 5.01
N ILE A 92 8.85 2.41 4.05
CA ILE A 92 10.15 1.81 4.32
C ILE A 92 11.08 2.90 4.88
N GLN A 93 11.84 2.58 5.92
CA GLN A 93 12.80 3.49 6.55
C GLN A 93 14.19 2.83 6.51
N TRP A 94 15.24 3.64 6.31
CA TRP A 94 16.64 3.22 6.18
C TRP A 94 17.42 3.56 7.44
#